data_AF-W1WW34-F1
#
_entry.id   AF-W1WW34-F1
#
_cell.length_a   1.000
_cell.length_b   1.000
_cell.length_c   1.000
_cell.angle_alpha   90.00
_cell.angle_beta   90.00
_cell.angle_gamma   90.00
#
_symmetry.space_group_name_H-M   'P 1'
#
loop_
_entity.id
_entity.type
_entity.pdbx_description
1 polymer ?
#
loop_
_entity_poly.entity_id
_entity_poly.type
_entity_poly.pdbx_seq_one_letter_code
_entity_poly.pdbx_strand_id
1 'polypeptide(L)' 'LEHWGIDVTNRVPLIIAANKFNAGYLKTKEEKMGHMLED' A
#
# COMPACT_ATOMS: atom_id res chain seq x y z
N LEU A 1 16.93 1.57 0.89
CA LEU A 1 17.25 0.55 -0.15
C LEU A 1 18.42 1.01 -0.98
N GLU A 2 18.46 2.29 -1.34
CA GLU A 2 19.57 2.90 -2.10
C GLU A 2 20.95 2.74 -1.46
N HIS A 3 21.07 2.92 -0.13
CA HIS A 3 22.32 2.66 0.59
C HIS A 3 22.82 1.21 0.45
N TRP A 4 21.91 0.27 0.18
CA TRP A 4 22.21 -1.14 -0.08
C TRP A 4 22.42 -1.44 -1.58
N GLY A 5 22.48 -0.41 -2.43
CA GLY A 5 22.57 -0.56 -3.88
C GLY A 5 21.25 -0.97 -4.56
N ILE A 6 20.12 -0.90 -3.85
CA ILE A 6 18.79 -1.23 -4.40
C ILE A 6 18.05 0.06 -4.72
N ASP A 7 17.82 0.29 -6.01
CA ASP A 7 17.00 1.40 -6.51
C ASP A 7 15.53 0.95 -6.68
N VAL A 8 14.59 1.77 -6.18
CA VAL A 8 13.15 1.49 -6.28
C VAL A 8 12.60 2.30 -7.44
N THR A 9 12.38 1.64 -8.57
CA THR A 9 11.97 2.33 -9.80
C THR A 9 10.50 2.74 -9.82
N ASN A 10 9.61 1.99 -9.14
CA ASN A 10 8.20 2.33 -9.00
C ASN A 10 7.53 1.58 -7.84
N ARG A 11 6.36 2.07 -7.41
CA ARG A 11 5.43 1.37 -6.51
C ARG A 11 4.11 1.12 -7.25
N VAL A 12 3.51 -0.05 -7.05
CA VAL A 12 2.21 -0.41 -7.67
C VAL A 12 1.15 -0.45 -6.56
N PRO A 13 -0.03 0.18 -6.75
CA PRO A 13 -1.11 0.14 -5.76
C PRO A 13 -1.72 -1.26 -5.62
N LEU A 14 -2.35 -1.50 -4.48
CA LEU A 14 -3.16 -2.69 -4.27
C LEU A 14 -4.50 -2.52 -4.99
N ILE A 15 -4.72 -3.37 -5.99
CA ILE A 15 -5.94 -3.42 -6.80
C ILE A 15 -6.99 -4.26 -6.05
N ILE A 16 -7.62 -3.67 -5.04
CA ILE A 16 -8.66 -4.33 -4.23
C ILE A 16 -9.65 -3.30 -3.67
N ALA A 17 -10.94 -3.53 -3.94
CA ALA A 17 -12.01 -2.77 -3.32
C ALA A 17 -12.24 -3.18 -1.87
N ALA A 18 -12.51 -2.20 -1.01
CA ALA A 18 -12.91 -2.45 0.36
C ALA A 18 -14.29 -3.13 0.42
N ASN A 19 -14.43 -4.06 1.35
CA ASN A 19 -15.69 -4.68 1.72
C ASN A 19 -15.96 -4.52 3.22
N LYS A 20 -17.15 -4.92 3.67
CA LYS A 20 -17.59 -4.74 5.07
C LYS A 20 -16.69 -5.40 6.11
N PHE A 21 -15.87 -6.38 5.73
CA PHE A 21 -14.99 -7.10 6.64
C PHE A 21 -13.57 -6.52 6.69
N ASN A 22 -13.08 -5.98 5.57
CA ASN A 22 -11.67 -5.56 5.45
C ASN A 22 -11.47 -4.04 5.36
N ALA A 23 -12.52 -3.23 5.32
CA ALA A 23 -12.41 -1.77 5.20
C ALA A 23 -11.49 -1.13 6.26
N GLY A 24 -11.65 -1.49 7.53
CA GLY A 24 -10.80 -0.97 8.61
C GLY A 24 -9.33 -1.41 8.50
N TYR A 25 -9.09 -2.62 7.98
CA TYR A 25 -7.75 -3.14 7.75
C TYR A 25 -7.05 -2.39 6.60
N LEU A 26 -7.75 -2.18 5.49
CA LEU A 26 -7.22 -1.43 4.35
C LEU A 26 -6.93 0.02 4.72
N LYS A 27 -7.82 0.67 5.48
CA LYS A 27 -7.59 2.01 6.03
C LYS A 27 -6.33 2.07 6.91
N THR A 28 -6.15 1.10 7.80
CA THR A 28 -4.95 1.03 8.66
C THR A 28 -3.68 0.87 7.82
N LYS A 29 -3.72 0.03 6.78
CA LYS A 29 -2.60 -0.17 5.86
C LYS A 29 -2.22 1.09 5.11
N GLU A 30 -3.20 1.86 4.65
CA GLU A 30 -2.98 3.14 4.00
C GLU A 30 -2.41 4.17 4.98
N GLU A 31 -3.14 4.48 6.06
CA GLU A 31 -2.81 5.59 6.95
C GLU A 31 -1.54 5.37 7.78
N LYS A 32 -1.31 4.14 8.25
CA LYS A 32 -0.22 3.85 9.20
C LYS A 32 1.00 3.20 8.58
N MET A 33 0.84 2.52 7.45
CA MET A 33 1.92 1.77 6.81
C MET A 33 2.24 2.30 5.40
N GLY A 34 1.52 3.33 4.94
CA GLY A 34 1.76 3.98 3.65
C GLY A 34 1.44 3.11 2.45
N HIS A 35 0.56 2.12 2.57
CA HIS A 35 0.12 1.34 1.41
C HIS A 35 -0.66 2.24 0.44
N MET A 36 -0.46 2.03 -0.86
CA MET A 36 -1.24 2.69 -1.90
C MET A 36 -2.38 1.76 -2.30
N LEU A 37 -3.61 2.26 -2.26
CA LEU A 37 -4.78 1.55 -2.78
C LEU A 37 -5.13 2.15 -4.15
N GLU A 38 -5.72 1.36 -5.03
CA GLU A 38 -6.29 1.88 -6.28
C GLU A 38 -7.60 2.63 -5.98
N ASP A 39 -7.88 3.71 -6.72
CA ASP A 39 -9.08 4.55 -6.59
C ASP A 39 -10.37 3.83 -7.01
#